data_AF-A0A1B9F3N8-F1
#
_entry.id   AF-A0A1B9F3N8-F1
#
_cell.length_a   1.000
_cell.length_b   1.000
_cell.length_c   1.000
_cell.angle_alpha   90.00
_cell.angle_beta   90.00
_cell.angle_gamma   90.00
#
_symmetry.space_group_name_H-M   'P 1'
#
loop_
_entity.id
_entity.type
_entity.pdbx_description
1 polymer ?
#
loop_
_entity_poly.entity_id
_entity_poly.type
_entity_poly.pdbx_seq_one_letter_code
_entity_poly.pdbx_strand_id
1 'polypeptide(L)' 'MWWRIKQLKGVLGASMLQAVILGSVYGITDEFHQYFVPGRTPDPSDWIADTVGVLAGAIVITFGYLIVNRK' A
#
# COMPACT_ATOMS: atom_id res chain seq x y z
N MET A 1 -8.44 -2.23 -29.05
CA MET A 1 -8.27 -1.13 -28.05
C MET A 1 -8.82 -1.50 -26.66
N TRP A 2 -10.06 -2.02 -26.55
CA TRP A 2 -10.72 -2.29 -25.26
C TRP A 2 -10.05 -3.35 -24.37
N TRP A 3 -9.44 -4.39 -24.95
CA TRP A 3 -8.71 -5.43 -24.19
C TRP A 3 -7.54 -4.87 -23.38
N ARG A 4 -6.82 -3.90 -23.94
CA ARG A 4 -5.64 -3.27 -23.29
C ARG A 4 -6.05 -2.47 -22.04
N ILE A 5 -7.22 -1.83 -22.05
CA ILE A 5 -7.76 -1.06 -20.91
C ILE A 5 -8.18 -2.00 -19.78
N LYS A 6 -8.82 -3.14 -20.09
CA LYS A 6 -9.15 -4.15 -19.08
C LYS A 6 -7.88 -4.72 -18.42
N GLN A 7 -6.84 -4.98 -19.21
CA GLN A 7 -5.55 -5.45 -18.71
C GLN A 7 -4.86 -4.41 -17.82
N LEU A 8 -4.88 -3.13 -18.19
CA LEU A 8 -4.35 -2.03 -17.37
C LEU A 8 -5.03 -1.93 -16.01
N LYS A 9 -6.37 -1.94 -15.97
CA LYS A 9 -7.11 -1.93 -14.70
C LYS A 9 -6.80 -3.15 -13.83
N GLY A 10 -6.64 -4.32 -14.45
CA GLY A 10 -6.23 -5.55 -13.75
C GLY A 10 -4.83 -5.44 -13.14
N VAL A 11 -3.85 -4.93 -13.89
CA VAL A 11 -2.48 -4.73 -13.39
C VAL A 11 -2.46 -3.70 -12.26
N LEU A 12 -3.15 -2.57 -12.40
CA LEU A 12 -3.22 -1.55 -11.35
C LEU A 12 -3.85 -2.11 -10.06
N GLY A 13 -4.94 -2.86 -10.17
CA GLY A 13 -5.56 -3.52 -9.02
C GLY A 13 -4.63 -4.53 -8.35
N ALA A 14 -3.91 -5.34 -9.12
CA ALA A 14 -2.92 -6.28 -8.59
C ALA A 14 -1.77 -5.56 -7.89
N SER A 15 -1.26 -4.48 -8.47
CA SER A 15 -0.21 -3.64 -7.88
C SER A 15 -0.65 -2.97 -6.58
N MET A 16 -1.90 -2.48 -6.50
CA MET A 16 -2.47 -1.95 -5.25
C MET A 16 -2.52 -3.03 -4.16
N LEU A 17 -3.01 -4.23 -4.50
CA LEU A 17 -3.09 -5.33 -3.54
C LEU A 17 -1.70 -5.75 -3.05
N GLN A 18 -0.72 -5.85 -3.97
CA GLN A 18 0.67 -6.14 -3.63
C GLN A 18 1.25 -5.07 -2.70
N ALA A 19 1.02 -3.79 -2.99
CA ALA A 19 1.50 -2.69 -2.16
C ALA A 19 0.95 -2.80 -0.72
N VAL A 20 -0.37 -2.99 -0.56
CA VAL A 20 -1.00 -3.11 0.76
C VAL A 20 -0.48 -4.32 1.53
N ILE A 21 -0.35 -5.49 0.88
CA ILE A 21 0.18 -6.69 1.53
C ILE A 21 1.63 -6.48 1.97
N LEU A 22 2.50 -6.00 1.06
CA LEU A 22 3.91 -5.80 1.36
C LEU A 22 4.11 -4.74 2.44
N GLY A 23 3.39 -3.62 2.35
CA GLY A 23 3.45 -2.53 3.32
C GLY A 23 2.93 -2.95 4.70
N SER A 24 1.83 -3.71 4.76
CA SER A 24 1.30 -4.22 6.02
C SER A 24 2.23 -5.25 6.67
N VAL A 25 2.81 -6.16 5.87
CA VAL A 25 3.84 -7.10 6.37
C VAL A 25 5.07 -6.35 6.87
N TYR A 26 5.50 -5.30 6.16
CA TYR A 26 6.60 -4.45 6.60
C TYR A 26 6.28 -3.72 7.92
N GLY A 27 5.06 -3.19 8.08
CA GLY A 27 4.62 -2.58 9.35
C GLY A 27 4.68 -3.56 10.53
N ILE A 28 4.32 -4.84 10.34
CA ILE A 28 4.52 -5.87 11.37
C ILE A 28 6.01 -5.98 11.75
N THR A 29 6.90 -5.92 10.77
CA THR A 29 8.35 -5.97 11.05
C THR A 29 8.86 -4.70 11.72
N ASP A 30 8.24 -3.53 11.49
CA ASP A 30 8.56 -2.28 12.19
C ASP A 30 8.18 -2.39 13.67
N GLU A 31 6.97 -2.84 13.97
CA GLU A 31 6.52 -3.11 15.34
C GLU A 31 7.42 -4.14 16.05
N PHE A 32 7.84 -5.19 15.33
CA PHE A 32 8.82 -6.13 15.87
C PHE A 32 10.19 -5.47 16.13
N HIS A 33 10.63 -4.58 15.24
CA HIS A 33 11.88 -3.84 15.38
C HIS A 33 11.85 -2.89 16.59
N GLN A 34 10.69 -2.29 16.88
CA GLN A 34 10.52 -1.39 18.02
C GLN A 34 10.79 -2.07 19.37
N TYR A 35 10.60 -3.39 19.51
CA TYR A 35 11.01 -4.13 20.73
C TYR A 35 12.51 -3.99 21.05
N PHE A 36 13.36 -3.75 20.05
CA PHE A 36 14.80 -3.62 20.22
C PHE A 36 15.26 -2.16 20.41
N VAL A 37 14.34 -1.19 20.27
CA VAL A 37 14.65 0.23 20.40
C VAL A 37 14.32 0.70 21.81
N PRO A 38 15.32 1.09 22.63
CA PRO A 38 15.07 1.56 23.99
C PRO A 38 14.12 2.77 24.01
N GLY A 39 13.08 2.71 24.83
CA GLY A 39 12.09 3.79 24.96
C GLY A 39 11.00 3.79 23.87
N ARG A 40 10.95 2.78 23.00
CA ARG A 40 9.80 2.50 22.13
C ARG A 40 9.03 1.28 22.62
N THR A 41 7.73 1.27 22.34
CA THR A 41 6.82 0.19 22.69
C THR A 41 5.99 -0.14 21.47
N PRO A 42 6.00 -1.40 21.02
CA PRO A 42 5.19 -1.81 19.89
C PRO A 42 3.71 -1.60 20.17
N ASP A 43 3.01 -0.99 19.22
CA ASP A 43 1.57 -0.71 19.28
C ASP A 43 0.88 -1.21 18.01
N PRO A 44 -0.07 -2.15 18.12
CA PRO A 44 -0.89 -2.57 16.98
C PRO A 44 -1.60 -1.42 16.24
N SER A 45 -1.81 -0.27 16.90
CA SER A 45 -2.39 0.91 16.28
C SER A 45 -1.45 1.56 15.25
N ASP A 46 -0.14 1.50 15.44
CA ASP A 46 0.87 1.99 14.50
C ASP A 46 0.92 1.11 13.24
N TRP A 47 0.84 -0.22 13.39
CA TRP A 47 0.69 -1.14 12.25
C TRP A 47 -0.59 -0.88 11.43
N ILE A 48 -1.70 -0.55 12.10
CA ILE A 48 -2.93 -0.16 11.41
C ILE A 48 -2.70 1.15 10.65
N ALA A 49 -2.04 2.14 11.26
CA ALA A 49 -1.72 3.40 10.61
C ALA A 49 -0.84 3.20 9.37
N ASP A 50 0.18 2.34 9.45
CA ASP A 50 1.02 1.96 8.30
C ASP A 50 0.18 1.35 7.17
N THR A 51 -0.68 0.39 7.50
CA THR A 51 -1.52 -0.30 6.53
C THR A 51 -2.50 0.67 5.86
N VAL A 52 -3.10 1.59 6.62
CA VAL A 52 -3.99 2.64 6.11
C VAL A 52 -3.21 3.64 5.24
N GLY A 53 -2.01 4.03 5.65
CA GLY A 53 -1.15 4.94 4.90
C GLY A 53 -0.76 4.36 3.54
N VAL A 54 -0.38 3.08 3.50
CA VAL A 54 -0.06 2.36 2.26
C VAL A 54 -1.29 2.26 1.34
N LEU A 55 -2.46 1.94 1.90
CA LEU A 55 -3.71 1.92 1.14
C LEU A 55 -4.04 3.29 0.54
N ALA A 56 -3.93 4.36 1.33
CA ALA A 56 -4.16 5.72 0.88
C ALA A 56 -3.19 6.12 -0.26
N GLY A 57 -1.90 5.83 -0.10
CA GLY A 57 -0.90 6.08 -1.13
C GLY A 57 -1.17 5.30 -2.43
N ALA A 58 -1.54 4.02 -2.33
CA ALA A 58 -1.87 3.18 -3.46
C ALA A 58 -3.11 3.69 -4.24
N ILE A 59 -4.12 4.21 -3.52
CA ILE A 59 -5.29 4.87 -4.11
C ILE A 59 -4.86 6.12 -4.86
N VAL A 60 -4.12 7.03 -4.21
CA VAL A 60 -3.68 8.29 -4.82
C VAL A 60 -2.89 8.04 -6.11
N ILE A 61 -1.92 7.12 -6.09
CA ILE A 61 -1.12 6.79 -7.27
C ILE A 61 -1.98 6.18 -8.38
N THR A 62 -2.86 5.24 -8.04
CA THR A 62 -3.71 4.56 -9.04
C THR A 62 -4.67 5.53 -9.69
N PHE A 63 -5.36 6.37 -8.93
CA PHE A 63 -6.27 7.37 -9.47
C PHE A 63 -5.51 8.43 -10.27
N GLY A 64 -4.37 8.91 -9.77
CA GLY A 64 -3.50 9.83 -10.50
C GLY A 64 -3.06 9.26 -11.85
N TYR A 65 -2.63 8.00 -11.87
CA TYR A 65 -2.27 7.31 -13.10
C TYR A 65 -3.45 7.19 -14.07
N LEU A 66 -4.64 6.84 -13.58
CA LEU A 66 -5.84 6.75 -14.42
C LEU A 66 -6.25 8.10 -15.00
N ILE A 67 -6.10 9.20 -14.25
CA ILE A 67 -6.40 10.56 -14.72
C ILE A 67 -5.42 10.97 -15.82
N VAL A 68 -4.12 10.79 -15.60
CA VAL A 68 -3.08 11.16 -16.58
C VAL A 68 -3.19 10.32 -17.86
N ASN A 69 -3.58 9.05 -17.74
CA ASN A 69 -3.72 8.13 -18.87
C ASN A 69 -5.13 8.07 -19.46
N ARG A 70 -6.05 8.97 -19.06
CA ARG A 70 -7.31 9.17 -19.79
C ARG A 70 -7.00 9.88 -21.12
N LYS A 71 -6.68 9.10 -22.15
CA LYS A 71 -6.86 9.50 -23.55
C LYS A 71 -8.11 8.82 -24.10
#